data_AF-A0ABD1GW47-F1
#
_entry.id   AF-A0ABD1GW47-F1
#
_cell.length_a   1.000
_cell.length_b   1.000
_cell.length_c   1.000
_cell.angle_alpha   90.00
_cell.angle_beta   90.00
_cell.angle_gamma   90.00
#
_symmetry.space_group_name_H-M   'P 1'
#
loop_
_entity.id
_entity.type
_entity.pdbx_description
1 polymer ?
#
loop_
_entity_poly.entity_id
_entity_poly.type
_entity_poly.pdbx_seq_one_letter_code
_entity_poly.pdbx_strand_id
1 'polypeptide(L)'
;MGKNYDNWERLVKAVSRREEDKLLALTHSVSTSPFDRKDWKVMLPPGKRQVVWRSSYMSFSLDERTEKNCFLLGAMNLIMSSRGFGGCWKLNTHPQSRFTEVVEFEKSQGIYIEGNIKTKLLSSESCYTAYLVFGFAEMYANLNSAVSIVRNFYNESGIGYPEEQAKMVKFQEGNDRDDGWMEIQLGEFYVDEGGNGEVQVQLLDTSGYIKSGLILEGIEFRPF
;
A
#
# COMPACT_ATOMS: atom_id res chain seq x y z
N MET A 1 -43.66 -4.82 -14.53
CA MET A 1 -42.79 -4.34 -13.43
C MET A 1 -41.38 -4.30 -13.98
N GLY A 2 -40.86 -3.12 -14.31
CA GLY A 2 -39.52 -3.00 -14.87
C GLY A 2 -39.06 -1.56 -14.78
N LYS A 3 -37.77 -1.40 -14.52
CA LYS A 3 -36.99 -0.16 -14.30
C LYS A 3 -36.82 0.26 -12.84
N ASN A 4 -35.78 -0.28 -12.21
CA ASN A 4 -34.89 0.54 -11.37
C ASN A 4 -33.51 -0.10 -11.08
N TYR A 5 -32.83 -0.66 -12.10
CA TYR A 5 -31.47 -1.22 -11.93
C TYR A 5 -30.38 -0.59 -12.83
N ASP A 6 -30.70 0.44 -13.61
CA ASP A 6 -29.77 1.05 -14.58
C ASP A 6 -29.05 2.32 -14.08
N ASN A 7 -28.94 2.53 -12.76
CA ASN A 7 -28.37 3.79 -12.23
C ASN A 7 -27.15 3.60 -11.32
N TRP A 8 -26.63 2.37 -11.16
CA TRP A 8 -25.48 2.11 -10.29
C TRP A 8 -24.17 2.68 -10.84
N GLU A 9 -23.95 2.69 -12.14
CA GLU A 9 -22.77 3.32 -12.74
C GLU A 9 -22.75 4.84 -12.55
N ARG A 10 -23.92 5.48 -12.54
CA ARG A 10 -24.07 6.91 -12.24
C ARG A 10 -23.86 7.19 -10.76
N LEU A 11 -24.31 6.30 -9.87
CA LEU A 11 -24.04 6.40 -8.44
C LEU A 11 -22.55 6.20 -8.12
N VAL A 12 -21.89 5.24 -8.77
CA VAL A 12 -20.43 5.02 -8.63
C VAL A 12 -19.66 6.22 -9.16
N LYS A 13 -20.00 6.74 -10.35
CA LYS A 13 -19.38 7.96 -10.89
C LYS A 13 -19.63 9.20 -10.02
N ALA A 14 -20.81 9.32 -9.42
CA ALA A 14 -21.14 10.43 -8.52
C ALA A 14 -20.41 10.34 -7.18
N VAL A 15 -20.22 9.13 -6.65
CA VAL A 15 -19.43 8.89 -5.44
C VAL A 15 -17.95 9.14 -5.71
N SER A 16 -17.39 8.63 -6.82
CA SER A 16 -16.01 8.90 -7.23
C SER A 16 -15.74 10.39 -7.42
N ARG A 17 -16.62 11.13 -8.11
CA ARG A 17 -16.47 12.60 -8.24
C ARG A 17 -16.55 13.33 -6.91
N ARG A 18 -17.43 12.90 -6.00
CA ARG A 18 -17.56 13.52 -4.68
C ARG A 18 -16.34 13.25 -3.80
N GLU A 19 -15.68 12.11 -3.96
CA GLU A 19 -14.42 11.81 -3.27
C GLU A 19 -13.24 12.53 -3.94
N GLU A 20 -13.21 12.67 -5.27
CA GLU A 20 -12.25 13.52 -6.00
C GLU A 20 -12.36 14.99 -5.60
N ASP A 21 -13.58 15.53 -5.48
CA ASP A 21 -13.85 16.90 -5.04
C ASP A 21 -13.46 17.12 -3.56
N LYS A 22 -13.62 16.09 -2.71
CA LYS A 22 -13.13 16.12 -1.31
C LYS A 22 -11.60 16.08 -1.26
N LEU A 23 -10.95 15.31 -2.13
CA LEU A 23 -9.49 15.25 -2.24
C LEU A 23 -8.92 16.57 -2.80
N LEU A 24 -9.58 17.21 -3.76
CA LEU A 24 -9.25 18.54 -4.28
C LEU A 24 -9.42 19.64 -3.22
N ALA A 25 -10.42 19.53 -2.34
CA ALA A 25 -10.59 20.47 -1.23
C ALA A 25 -9.50 20.30 -0.14
N LEU A 26 -8.95 19.09 0.02
CA LEU A 26 -7.87 18.79 0.96
C LEU A 26 -6.48 19.18 0.43
N THR A 27 -6.25 19.14 -0.90
CA THR A 27 -4.97 19.48 -1.52
C THR A 27 -4.68 20.99 -1.56
N HIS A 28 -5.69 21.85 -1.39
CA HIS A 28 -5.51 23.30 -1.36
C HIS A 28 -4.78 23.86 -0.11
N SER A 29 -4.30 23.01 0.81
CA SER A 29 -3.63 23.47 2.05
C SER A 29 -2.27 22.85 2.38
N VAL A 30 -1.53 22.28 1.41
CA VAL A 30 -0.11 21.96 1.64
C VAL A 30 0.73 22.31 0.42
N SER A 31 1.45 23.43 0.53
CA SER A 31 2.42 23.89 -0.46
C SER A 31 3.71 23.07 -0.41
N THR A 32 4.29 22.92 -1.61
CA THR A 32 5.66 22.50 -1.95
C THR A 32 6.05 21.05 -1.62
N SER A 33 5.95 20.22 -2.65
CA SER A 33 6.59 18.90 -2.76
C SER A 33 8.09 18.99 -2.38
N PRO A 34 8.58 18.19 -1.42
CA PRO A 34 10.02 18.11 -1.12
C PRO A 34 10.85 17.42 -2.21
N PHE A 35 10.21 16.88 -3.26
CA PHE A 35 10.78 15.82 -4.09
C PHE A 35 11.44 16.26 -5.39
N ASP A 36 11.75 17.55 -5.56
CA ASP A 36 12.53 18.04 -6.70
C ASP A 36 14.05 18.08 -6.41
N ARG A 37 14.55 17.18 -5.55
CA ARG A 37 16.00 17.00 -5.32
C ARG A 37 16.48 15.72 -5.98
N LYS A 38 17.09 15.87 -7.15
CA LYS A 38 17.78 14.82 -7.93
C LYS A 38 18.98 14.17 -7.22
N ASP A 39 19.32 14.61 -6.01
CA ASP A 39 20.58 14.25 -5.31
C ASP A 39 20.36 13.43 -4.03
N TRP A 40 19.39 12.51 -4.00
CA TRP A 40 19.22 11.62 -2.85
C TRP A 40 20.46 10.74 -2.59
N LYS A 41 21.29 10.49 -3.62
CA LYS A 41 22.57 9.76 -3.53
C LYS A 41 23.60 10.43 -2.61
N VAL A 42 23.47 11.73 -2.34
CA VAL A 42 24.41 12.51 -1.52
C VAL A 42 24.08 12.44 -0.02
N MET A 43 22.94 11.85 0.35
CA MET A 43 22.47 11.78 1.75
C MET A 43 22.89 10.49 2.48
N LEU A 44 23.72 9.63 1.87
CA LEU A 44 24.13 8.35 2.46
C LEU A 44 25.24 8.53 3.51
N PRO A 45 25.03 8.12 4.78
CA PRO A 45 26.12 7.98 5.74
C PRO A 45 27.03 6.80 5.33
N PRO A 46 28.36 6.93 5.37
CA PRO A 46 29.25 5.81 5.11
C PRO A 46 29.06 4.70 6.18
N GLY A 47 28.85 3.46 5.74
CA GLY A 47 29.03 2.27 6.59
C GLY A 47 27.79 1.75 7.34
N LYS A 48 26.56 2.13 6.99
CA LYS A 48 25.35 1.48 7.52
C LYS A 48 24.77 0.47 6.54
N ARG A 49 24.57 -0.77 7.00
CA ARG A 49 23.57 -1.69 6.42
C ARG A 49 22.18 -1.19 6.83
N GLN A 50 21.20 -1.27 5.93
CA GLN A 50 19.76 -1.02 6.16
C GLN A 50 19.31 0.45 6.36
N VAL A 51 18.28 0.82 5.59
CA VAL A 51 17.56 2.11 5.53
C VAL A 51 18.42 3.33 5.21
N VAL A 52 18.32 3.77 3.95
CA VAL A 52 19.01 4.95 3.41
C VAL A 52 18.30 6.24 3.80
N TRP A 53 16.97 6.23 3.82
CA TRP A 53 16.15 7.39 4.16
C TRP A 53 14.80 6.96 4.76
N ARG A 54 14.24 7.78 5.66
CA ARG A 54 12.90 7.59 6.20
C ARG A 54 12.19 8.92 6.48
N SER A 55 10.88 8.92 6.28
CA SER A 55 9.93 9.90 6.80
C SER A 55 8.99 9.24 7.80
N SER A 56 7.98 9.96 8.28
CA SER A 56 6.92 9.38 9.12
C SER A 56 6.02 8.37 8.40
N TYR A 57 6.03 8.34 7.07
CA TYR A 57 5.07 7.58 6.26
C TYR A 57 5.71 6.78 5.11
N MET A 58 7.03 6.88 4.93
CA MET A 58 7.75 6.15 3.88
C MET A 58 9.19 5.86 4.29
N SER A 59 9.73 4.69 3.94
CA SER A 59 11.15 4.40 4.05
C SER A 59 11.74 3.92 2.73
N PHE A 60 13.01 4.22 2.53
CA PHE A 60 13.78 3.87 1.35
C PHE A 60 15.06 3.13 1.76
N SER A 61 15.36 2.06 1.02
CA SER A 61 16.59 1.29 1.13
C SER A 61 17.03 0.81 -0.26
N LEU A 62 18.23 0.24 -0.33
CA LEU A 62 18.69 -0.46 -1.53
C LEU A 62 18.63 -1.96 -1.24
N ASP A 63 18.21 -2.73 -2.24
CA ASP A 63 18.35 -4.18 -2.23
C ASP A 63 19.83 -4.56 -2.23
N GLU A 64 20.23 -5.43 -1.31
CA GLU A 64 21.65 -5.76 -1.09
C GLU A 64 22.29 -6.48 -2.28
N ARG A 65 21.49 -7.22 -3.07
CA ARG A 65 21.97 -8.03 -4.19
C ARG A 65 22.00 -7.25 -5.50
N THR A 66 20.97 -6.46 -5.75
CA THR A 66 20.74 -5.80 -7.05
C THR A 66 21.06 -4.32 -7.03
N GLU A 67 21.27 -3.72 -5.86
CA GLU A 67 21.42 -2.27 -5.65
C GLU A 67 20.24 -1.45 -6.17
N LYS A 68 19.10 -2.09 -6.43
CA LYS A 68 17.86 -1.46 -6.88
C LYS A 68 17.08 -0.90 -5.70
N ASN A 69 16.23 0.08 -5.99
CA ASN A 69 15.49 0.80 -4.98
C ASN A 69 14.44 -0.08 -4.30
N CYS A 70 14.40 -0.08 -2.97
CA CYS A 70 13.33 -0.66 -2.16
C CYS A 70 12.56 0.45 -1.46
N PHE A 71 11.23 0.38 -1.49
CA PHE A 71 10.36 1.35 -0.84
C PHE A 71 9.35 0.66 0.06
N LEU A 72 9.13 1.21 1.24
CA LEU A 72 8.03 0.83 2.12
C LEU A 72 7.13 2.03 2.30
N LEU A 73 5.87 1.90 1.92
CA LEU A 73 4.81 2.85 2.24
C LEU A 73 4.27 2.46 3.61
N GLY A 74 4.47 3.31 4.62
CA GLY A 74 3.91 3.09 5.95
C GLY A 74 2.39 3.17 5.94
N ALA A 75 1.75 2.57 6.94
CA ALA A 75 0.30 2.51 7.05
C ALA A 75 -0.38 3.88 6.94
N MET A 76 0.28 4.94 7.41
CA MET A 76 -0.20 6.32 7.32
C MET A 76 -0.21 6.92 5.90
N ASN A 77 0.42 6.26 4.94
CA ASN A 77 0.39 6.61 3.51
C ASN A 77 -0.61 5.74 2.72
N LEU A 78 -1.36 4.87 3.39
CA LEU A 78 -2.29 3.95 2.75
C LEU A 78 -3.73 4.46 2.87
N ILE A 79 -4.51 4.19 1.83
CA ILE A 79 -5.95 4.38 1.88
C ILE A 79 -6.54 3.14 2.54
N MET A 80 -7.16 3.31 3.71
CA MET A 80 -7.75 2.21 4.47
C MET A 80 -9.22 2.48 4.73
N SER A 81 -10.03 1.44 4.55
CA SER A 81 -11.43 1.47 4.93
C SER A 81 -11.87 0.13 5.46
N SER A 82 -13.05 0.08 6.05
CA SER A 82 -13.69 -1.17 6.47
C SER A 82 -15.16 -1.14 6.12
N ARG A 83 -15.75 -2.32 6.04
CA ARG A 83 -17.19 -2.46 5.94
C ARG A 83 -17.75 -2.86 7.31
N GLY A 84 -18.72 -2.11 7.82
CA GLY A 84 -19.33 -2.37 9.13
C GLY A 84 -19.42 -1.12 9.99
N PHE A 85 -19.25 -1.28 11.31
CA PHE A 85 -19.32 -0.19 12.29
C PHE A 85 -18.10 0.75 12.18
N GLY A 86 -18.29 2.04 12.49
CA GLY A 86 -17.24 3.06 12.38
C GLY A 86 -16.12 2.92 13.43
N GLY A 87 -14.92 3.41 13.10
CA GLY A 87 -13.75 3.41 14.00
C GLY A 87 -13.02 2.07 14.10
N CYS A 88 -12.69 1.44 12.98
CA CYS A 88 -12.07 0.10 12.93
C CYS A 88 -10.53 0.11 12.84
N TRP A 89 -9.94 1.27 12.56
CA TRP A 89 -8.50 1.44 12.42
C TRP A 89 -8.04 2.41 13.48
N LYS A 90 -7.09 1.98 14.30
CA LYS A 90 -6.55 2.75 15.42
C LYS A 90 -5.05 2.93 15.24
N LEU A 91 -4.56 4.14 15.52
CA LEU A 91 -3.12 4.40 15.60
C LEU A 91 -2.52 3.65 16.78
N ASN A 92 -1.41 2.99 16.52
CA ASN A 92 -0.65 2.26 17.51
C ASN A 92 0.86 2.50 17.29
N THR A 93 1.68 2.05 18.23
CA THR A 93 3.15 2.08 18.14
C THR A 93 3.66 0.66 18.26
N HIS A 94 4.67 0.30 17.46
CA HIS A 94 5.29 -1.02 17.54
C HIS A 94 6.80 -0.87 17.73
N PRO A 95 7.42 -1.50 18.75
CA PRO A 95 8.84 -1.32 19.07
C PRO A 95 9.79 -1.67 17.92
N GLN A 96 9.37 -2.60 17.06
CA GLN A 96 10.13 -3.08 15.91
C GLN A 96 9.75 -2.37 14.61
N SER A 97 8.86 -1.36 14.65
CA SER A 97 8.49 -0.64 13.42
C SER A 97 9.60 0.32 12.96
N ARG A 98 9.68 0.47 11.65
CA ARG A 98 10.45 1.50 10.95
C ARG A 98 9.83 2.90 11.12
N PHE A 99 8.53 2.96 11.43
CA PHE A 99 7.73 4.17 11.61
C PHE A 99 7.38 4.42 13.08
N THR A 100 7.11 5.68 13.42
CA THR A 100 6.62 6.05 14.75
C THR A 100 5.21 5.52 15.01
N GLU A 101 4.39 5.49 13.96
CA GLU A 101 3.00 5.09 14.02
C GLU A 101 2.73 3.95 13.03
N VAL A 102 2.03 2.93 13.52
CA VAL A 102 1.43 1.85 12.74
C VAL A 102 -0.07 1.87 12.94
N VAL A 103 -0.80 1.05 12.20
CA VAL A 103 -2.26 0.98 12.30
C VAL A 103 -2.69 -0.41 12.72
N GLU A 104 -3.55 -0.48 13.74
CA GLU A 104 -4.19 -1.71 14.18
C GLU A 104 -5.65 -1.74 13.73
N PHE A 105 -6.06 -2.88 13.17
CA PHE A 105 -7.44 -3.19 12.84
C PHE A 105 -8.15 -3.72 14.08
N GLU A 106 -8.94 -2.87 14.74
CA GLU A 106 -9.62 -3.23 15.99
C GLU A 106 -10.69 -4.29 15.76
N LYS A 107 -11.77 -3.95 15.04
CA LYS A 107 -12.87 -4.90 14.80
C LYS A 107 -13.83 -4.44 13.71
N SER A 108 -13.94 -5.16 12.58
CA SER A 108 -14.97 -4.87 11.56
C SER A 108 -15.23 -6.05 10.60
N GLN A 109 -16.20 -5.89 9.68
CA GLN A 109 -16.65 -6.91 8.72
C GLN A 109 -16.09 -6.65 7.31
N GLY A 110 -14.77 -6.61 7.20
CA GLY A 110 -14.07 -6.46 5.93
C GLY A 110 -12.90 -5.49 6.04
N ILE A 111 -11.88 -5.74 5.24
CA ILE A 111 -10.62 -4.99 5.23
C ILE A 111 -10.43 -4.46 3.82
N TYR A 112 -10.15 -3.17 3.71
CA TYR A 112 -9.67 -2.56 2.48
C TYR A 112 -8.39 -1.80 2.79
N ILE A 113 -7.33 -2.13 2.06
CA ILE A 113 -6.05 -1.45 2.10
C ILE A 113 -5.66 -1.16 0.66
N GLU A 114 -5.23 0.06 0.39
CA GLU A 114 -4.70 0.47 -0.89
C GLU A 114 -3.43 1.31 -0.72
N GLY A 115 -2.41 0.98 -1.50
CA GLY A 115 -1.18 1.76 -1.63
C GLY A 115 -0.88 2.07 -3.08
N ASN A 116 -0.34 3.27 -3.32
CA ASN A 116 0.04 3.73 -4.65
C ASN A 116 1.49 4.19 -4.64
N ILE A 117 2.26 3.80 -5.66
CA ILE A 117 3.65 4.23 -5.83
C ILE A 117 3.94 4.65 -7.26
N LYS A 118 4.58 5.80 -7.43
CA LYS A 118 5.03 6.27 -8.75
C LYS A 118 6.23 5.45 -9.22
N THR A 119 6.22 4.97 -10.45
CA THR A 119 7.28 4.10 -10.96
C THR A 119 8.64 4.79 -11.06
N LYS A 120 8.68 6.12 -11.24
CA LYS A 120 9.93 6.92 -11.14
C LYS A 120 10.69 6.80 -9.82
N LEU A 121 10.03 6.36 -8.74
CA LEU A 121 10.72 6.09 -7.47
C LEU A 121 11.45 4.75 -7.52
N LEU A 122 10.95 3.80 -8.29
CA LEU A 122 11.51 2.47 -8.44
C LEU A 122 12.62 2.49 -9.50
N SER A 123 13.54 1.54 -9.42
CA SER A 123 14.53 1.33 -10.48
C SER A 123 13.84 0.86 -11.76
N SER A 124 14.17 1.45 -12.89
CA SER A 124 13.69 1.04 -14.22
C SER A 124 14.20 -0.33 -14.61
N GLU A 125 13.58 -0.91 -15.64
CA GLU A 125 13.95 -2.21 -16.23
C GLU A 125 14.08 -3.33 -15.18
N SER A 126 13.07 -3.42 -14.33
CA SER A 126 13.13 -4.22 -13.12
C SER A 126 11.79 -4.85 -12.81
N CYS A 127 11.81 -6.14 -12.50
CA CYS A 127 10.67 -6.81 -11.90
C CYS A 127 10.64 -6.49 -10.40
N TYR A 128 9.46 -6.17 -9.90
CA TYR A 128 9.20 -5.84 -8.50
C TYR A 128 8.11 -6.72 -7.94
N THR A 129 8.23 -7.02 -6.66
CA THR A 129 7.21 -7.67 -5.87
C THR A 129 6.71 -6.70 -4.79
N ALA A 130 5.39 -6.58 -4.67
CA ALA A 130 4.74 -5.90 -3.56
C ALA A 130 4.44 -6.89 -2.43
N TYR A 131 4.72 -6.49 -1.20
CA TYR A 131 4.49 -7.26 0.02
C TYR A 131 3.65 -6.45 1.00
N LEU A 132 2.67 -7.08 1.65
CA LEU A 132 2.09 -6.51 2.86
C LEU A 132 3.04 -6.83 4.01
N VAL A 133 3.43 -5.83 4.80
CA VAL A 133 4.21 -6.02 6.02
C VAL A 133 3.29 -5.78 7.21
N PHE A 134 3.07 -6.83 7.99
CA PHE A 134 2.01 -6.88 9.00
C PHE A 134 2.40 -7.79 10.17
N GLY A 135 1.63 -7.73 11.24
CA GLY A 135 1.71 -8.61 12.39
C GLY A 135 0.33 -8.83 12.98
N PHE A 136 0.27 -9.58 14.08
CA PHE A 136 -0.96 -9.81 14.82
C PHE A 136 -0.86 -9.23 16.22
N ALA A 137 -1.97 -8.65 16.69
CA ALA A 137 -2.15 -8.36 18.10
C ALA A 137 -2.22 -9.67 18.91
N GLU A 138 -1.98 -9.60 20.21
CA GLU A 138 -2.06 -10.76 21.11
C GLU A 138 -3.41 -11.49 20.99
N MET A 139 -4.49 -10.72 20.79
CA MET A 139 -5.80 -11.23 20.45
C MET A 139 -6.18 -10.84 19.02
N TYR A 140 -6.20 -11.81 18.11
CA TYR A 140 -6.66 -11.64 16.74
C TYR A 140 -7.71 -12.69 16.38
N ALA A 141 -8.57 -12.40 15.39
CA ALA A 141 -9.66 -13.30 14.99
C ALA A 141 -9.98 -13.19 13.50
N ASN A 142 -10.29 -14.34 12.89
CA ASN A 142 -10.86 -14.48 11.54
C ASN A 142 -10.09 -13.80 10.39
N LEU A 143 -8.78 -13.54 10.57
CA LEU A 143 -7.86 -13.09 9.52
C LEU A 143 -7.40 -14.28 8.69
N ASN A 144 -8.27 -14.73 7.78
CA ASN A 144 -8.03 -15.94 6.98
C ASN A 144 -7.40 -15.60 5.62
N SER A 145 -8.19 -15.02 4.72
CA SER A 145 -7.79 -14.76 3.34
C SER A 145 -8.36 -13.46 2.82
N ALA A 146 -7.64 -12.82 1.90
CA ALA A 146 -8.06 -11.62 1.20
C ALA A 146 -7.68 -11.70 -0.28
N VAL A 147 -8.37 -10.94 -1.12
CA VAL A 147 -8.01 -10.77 -2.52
C VAL A 147 -7.00 -9.63 -2.62
N SER A 148 -5.82 -9.93 -3.16
CA SER A 148 -4.84 -8.93 -3.57
C SER A 148 -5.02 -8.62 -5.05
N ILE A 149 -4.95 -7.34 -5.41
CA ILE A 149 -4.98 -6.85 -6.79
C ILE A 149 -3.82 -5.88 -6.98
N VAL A 150 -3.02 -6.08 -8.02
CA VAL A 150 -1.96 -5.13 -8.41
C VAL A 150 -2.24 -4.66 -9.83
N ARG A 151 -2.27 -3.33 -10.02
CA ARG A 151 -2.44 -2.67 -11.31
C ARG A 151 -1.22 -1.83 -11.62
N ASN A 152 -0.63 -2.07 -12.79
CA ASN A 152 0.49 -1.29 -13.30
C ASN A 152 0.03 -0.38 -14.45
N PHE A 153 0.06 0.93 -14.21
CA PHE A 153 -0.29 1.96 -15.18
C PHE A 153 0.98 2.52 -15.79
N TYR A 154 1.22 2.26 -17.07
CA TYR A 154 2.42 2.72 -17.79
C TYR A 154 2.46 4.24 -18.10
N ASN A 155 1.37 4.97 -17.84
CA ASN A 155 1.32 6.43 -17.99
C ASN A 155 0.53 7.11 -16.85
N GLU A 156 0.96 8.32 -16.46
CA GLU A 156 0.32 9.11 -15.39
C GLU A 156 -1.12 9.50 -15.74
N SER A 157 -1.44 9.55 -17.03
CA SER A 157 -2.78 9.88 -17.54
C SER A 157 -3.83 8.80 -17.21
N GLY A 158 -3.41 7.57 -16.92
CA GLY A 158 -4.30 6.40 -16.81
C GLY A 158 -5.02 6.09 -18.13
N ILE A 159 -4.54 6.62 -19.26
CA ILE A 159 -5.15 6.44 -20.58
C ILE A 159 -4.58 5.14 -21.15
N GLY A 160 -5.25 4.03 -20.86
CA GLY A 160 -4.87 2.68 -21.24
C GLY A 160 -5.44 1.65 -20.25
N TYR A 161 -5.52 0.39 -20.64
CA TYR A 161 -5.84 -0.68 -19.70
C TYR A 161 -4.58 -1.00 -18.90
N PRO A 162 -4.62 -0.94 -17.55
CA PRO A 162 -3.47 -1.35 -16.75
C PRO A 162 -3.21 -2.84 -16.93
N GLU A 163 -1.96 -3.23 -16.74
CA GLU A 163 -1.66 -4.63 -16.48
C GLU A 163 -2.17 -4.96 -15.07
N GLU A 164 -3.16 -5.84 -14.99
CA GLU A 164 -3.81 -6.22 -13.75
C GLU A 164 -3.53 -7.68 -13.43
N GLN A 165 -3.17 -7.94 -12.17
CA GLN A 165 -3.18 -9.27 -11.60
C GLN A 165 -4.06 -9.29 -10.37
N ALA A 166 -4.70 -10.44 -10.10
CA ALA A 166 -5.42 -10.67 -8.87
C ALA A 166 -5.09 -12.07 -8.33
N LYS A 167 -4.91 -12.17 -7.01
CA LYS A 167 -4.73 -13.47 -6.35
C LYS A 167 -5.32 -13.48 -4.95
N MET A 168 -5.72 -14.67 -4.50
CA MET A 168 -6.08 -14.89 -3.11
C MET A 168 -4.80 -15.02 -2.28
N VAL A 169 -4.67 -14.25 -1.21
CA VAL A 169 -3.60 -14.38 -0.22
C VAL A 169 -4.19 -14.88 1.09
N LYS A 170 -3.41 -15.65 1.85
CA LYS A 170 -3.81 -16.10 3.18
C LYS A 170 -2.85 -15.54 4.22
N PHE A 171 -3.37 -14.87 5.24
CA PHE A 171 -2.52 -14.24 6.27
C PHE A 171 -1.70 -15.29 7.04
N GLN A 172 -2.23 -16.51 7.18
CA GLN A 172 -1.56 -17.64 7.83
C GLN A 172 -0.40 -18.23 7.00
N GLU A 173 -0.34 -17.93 5.70
CA GLU A 173 0.76 -18.33 4.81
C GLU A 173 1.83 -17.22 4.72
N GLY A 174 1.76 -16.21 5.60
CA GLY A 174 2.79 -15.18 5.73
C GLY A 174 4.09 -15.74 6.28
N ASN A 175 5.20 -15.20 5.78
CA ASN A 175 6.53 -15.55 6.25
C ASN A 175 6.95 -14.62 7.37
N ASP A 176 7.57 -15.17 8.40
CA ASP A 176 8.25 -14.39 9.43
C ASP A 176 9.50 -13.70 8.87
N ARG A 177 9.75 -12.47 9.31
CA ARG A 177 10.93 -11.68 8.97
C ARG A 177 11.84 -11.56 10.18
N ASP A 178 13.13 -11.35 9.92
CA ASP A 178 14.14 -11.16 10.97
C ASP A 178 13.93 -9.89 11.80
N ASP A 179 13.15 -8.93 11.30
CA ASP A 179 12.81 -7.69 11.99
C ASP A 179 11.58 -7.82 12.91
N GLY A 180 11.01 -9.02 13.02
CA GLY A 180 9.87 -9.32 13.90
C GLY A 180 8.51 -9.04 13.27
N TRP A 181 8.46 -8.63 12.00
CA TRP A 181 7.22 -8.54 11.23
C TRP A 181 6.96 -9.83 10.46
N MET A 182 5.72 -10.00 10.00
CA MET A 182 5.36 -10.97 8.97
C MET A 182 5.19 -10.27 7.61
N GLU A 183 5.34 -11.02 6.54
CA GLU A 183 5.02 -10.55 5.19
C GLU A 183 4.26 -11.56 4.34
N ILE A 184 3.40 -11.04 3.47
CA ILE A 184 2.75 -11.81 2.41
C ILE A 184 2.92 -11.12 1.06
N GLN A 185 3.21 -11.91 0.03
CA GLN A 185 3.34 -11.40 -1.33
C GLN A 185 1.97 -10.99 -1.89
N LEU A 186 1.82 -9.74 -2.30
CA LEU A 186 0.61 -9.18 -2.87
C LEU A 186 0.56 -9.32 -4.40
N GLY A 187 1.70 -9.21 -5.09
CA GLY A 187 1.79 -9.37 -6.54
C GLY A 187 3.12 -8.89 -7.11
N GLU A 188 3.31 -9.06 -8.42
CA GLU A 188 4.54 -8.75 -9.15
C GLU A 188 4.30 -7.88 -10.37
N PHE A 189 5.12 -6.88 -10.63
CA PHE A 189 4.97 -6.00 -11.78
C PHE A 189 6.32 -5.62 -12.36
N TYR A 190 6.34 -5.22 -13.63
CA TYR A 190 7.54 -4.74 -14.30
C TYR A 190 7.56 -3.21 -14.37
N VAL A 191 8.69 -2.62 -14.03
CA VAL A 191 8.94 -1.19 -14.20
C VAL A 191 9.73 -0.99 -15.49
N ASP A 192 9.17 -0.25 -16.44
CA ASP A 192 9.83 0.08 -17.70
C ASP A 192 10.79 1.28 -17.58
N GLU A 193 11.46 1.63 -18.68
CA GLU A 193 12.32 2.82 -18.75
C GLU A 193 11.53 4.14 -18.69
N GLY A 194 10.23 4.11 -18.97
CA GLY A 194 9.40 5.30 -19.17
C GLY A 194 9.19 6.10 -17.89
N GLY A 195 9.23 5.46 -16.72
CA GLY A 195 9.22 6.09 -15.39
C GLY A 195 7.98 6.93 -15.03
N ASN A 196 7.09 7.18 -15.99
CA ASN A 196 5.92 8.04 -15.85
C ASN A 196 4.66 7.22 -15.53
N GLY A 197 4.82 6.12 -14.80
CA GLY A 197 3.73 5.23 -14.44
C GLY A 197 3.36 5.31 -12.96
N GLU A 198 2.34 4.54 -12.59
CA GLU A 198 1.93 4.32 -11.21
C GLU A 198 1.53 2.86 -11.00
N VAL A 199 1.89 2.33 -9.85
CA VAL A 199 1.47 0.99 -9.42
C VAL A 199 0.52 1.15 -8.26
N GLN A 200 -0.69 0.62 -8.43
CA GLN A 200 -1.70 0.51 -7.40
C GLN A 200 -1.72 -0.91 -6.86
N VAL A 201 -1.71 -1.04 -5.54
CA VAL A 201 -1.84 -2.32 -4.83
C VAL A 201 -3.05 -2.24 -3.92
N GLN A 202 -3.97 -3.19 -4.04
CA GLN A 202 -5.16 -3.30 -3.22
C GLN A 202 -5.20 -4.65 -2.51
N LEU A 203 -5.65 -4.65 -1.25
CA LEU A 203 -5.99 -5.83 -0.49
C LEU A 203 -7.42 -5.69 0.02
N LEU A 204 -8.27 -6.67 -0.32
CA LEU A 204 -9.70 -6.65 -0.01
C LEU A 204 -10.14 -7.96 0.63
N ASP A 205 -10.76 -7.86 1.82
CA ASP A 205 -11.53 -8.94 2.43
C ASP A 205 -13.02 -8.59 2.45
N THR A 206 -13.82 -9.38 1.74
CA THR A 206 -15.29 -9.22 1.63
C THR A 206 -16.09 -10.30 2.33
N SER A 207 -15.45 -11.18 3.11
CA SER A 207 -16.10 -12.38 3.67
C SER A 207 -17.21 -12.10 4.69
N GLY A 208 -17.35 -10.85 5.16
CA GLY A 208 -18.41 -10.43 6.08
C GLY A 208 -18.23 -10.92 7.54
N TYR A 209 -17.31 -11.85 7.80
CA TYR A 209 -16.92 -12.22 9.16
C TYR A 209 -16.28 -11.05 9.87
N ILE A 210 -16.58 -10.93 11.16
CA ILE A 210 -15.93 -9.98 12.06
C ILE A 210 -14.49 -10.42 12.26
N LYS A 211 -13.56 -9.50 12.02
CA LYS A 211 -12.12 -9.73 12.15
C LYS A 211 -11.52 -8.68 13.06
N SER A 212 -10.39 -9.00 13.68
CA SER A 212 -9.70 -8.13 14.63
C SER A 212 -8.22 -8.48 14.70
N GLY A 213 -7.41 -7.53 15.15
CA GLY A 213 -6.02 -7.75 15.56
C GLY A 213 -5.01 -7.80 14.42
N LEU A 214 -5.31 -7.25 13.24
CA LEU A 214 -4.29 -7.05 12.20
C LEU A 214 -3.49 -5.80 12.55
N ILE A 215 -2.18 -5.91 12.72
CA ILE A 215 -1.27 -4.75 12.88
C ILE A 215 -0.57 -4.54 11.55
N LEU A 216 -0.71 -3.36 10.97
CA LEU A 216 -0.17 -3.04 9.65
C LEU A 216 1.00 -2.07 9.79
N GLU A 217 2.19 -2.49 9.34
CA GLU A 217 3.30 -1.57 9.16
C GLU A 217 3.18 -0.84 7.83
N GLY A 218 2.89 -1.56 6.74
CA GLY A 218 2.86 -0.95 5.41
C GLY A 218 2.82 -1.91 4.23
N ILE A 219 3.10 -1.36 3.04
CA ILE A 219 3.31 -2.11 1.79
C ILE A 219 4.74 -1.86 1.31
N GLU A 220 5.51 -2.94 1.13
CA GLU A 220 6.91 -2.90 0.70
C GLU A 220 7.06 -3.37 -0.75
N PHE A 221 7.86 -2.65 -1.52
CA PHE A 221 8.18 -2.90 -2.91
C PHE A 221 9.65 -3.25 -3.02
N ARG A 222 9.94 -4.50 -3.44
CA ARG A 222 11.31 -5.02 -3.56
C ARG A 222 11.56 -5.58 -4.96
N PRO A 223 12.75 -5.40 -5.54
CA PRO A 223 13.15 -6.05 -6.78
C PRO A 223 13.35 -7.56 -6.57
N PHE A 224 13.15 -8.36 -7.61
CA PHE A 224 13.46 -9.81 -7.61
C PHE A 224 14.26 -10.23 -8.85
#